data_AF-A0A3B9UE37-F1
#
_entry.id   AF-A0A3B9UE37-F1
#
_cell.length_a   1.000
_cell.length_b   1.000
_cell.length_c   1.000
_cell.angle_alpha   90.00
_cell.angle_beta   90.00
_cell.angle_gamma   90.00
#
_symmetry.space_group_name_H-M   'P 1'
#
loop_
_entity.id
_entity.type
_entity.pdbx_description
1 polymer ?
#
loop_
_entity_poly.entity_id
_entity_poly.type
_entity_poly.pdbx_seq_one_letter_code
_entity_poly.pdbx_strand_id
1 'polypeptide(L)'
;GVSLRYALSDLAQGQVVGGQLTKVGQTVATDVSMFYQGDEFSMPDGQRGQWVGGLTLSNIGAKIRYSESGAADFIPTNMRGGAGFNWTLDKYNRVSFLTDVNKLLVPTQPTRDLLDADNDGDRSEIIAGKDDNVGTIQGIIQSWDPSAKPDGFRELMREFMVNVGTEYWYNEQFAVRAGYQHEDVTKGNRRFFTMGFGIRYNLIGLDFAYLFPADQTVRSPLENTIRFSALVDLNQIMK
;
A
#
# COMPACT_ATOMS: atom_id res chain seq x y z
N GLY A 1 -15.79 -1.64 -7.02
CA GLY A 1 -16.22 -0.24 -7.19
C GLY A 1 -15.24 0.51 -8.06
N VAL A 2 -15.62 1.72 -8.46
CA VAL A 2 -14.73 2.67 -9.16
C VAL A 2 -14.71 3.95 -8.34
N SER A 3 -13.53 4.54 -8.14
CA SER A 3 -13.37 5.80 -7.41
C SER A 3 -12.52 6.77 -8.21
N LEU A 4 -12.80 8.06 -8.07
CA LEU A 4 -12.00 9.15 -8.63
C LEU A 4 -11.38 9.95 -7.49
N ARG A 5 -10.12 10.35 -7.65
CA ARG A 5 -9.37 11.17 -6.70
C ARG A 5 -8.72 12.34 -7.40
N TYR A 6 -8.78 13.50 -6.77
CA TYR A 6 -7.94 14.64 -7.10
C TYR A 6 -6.86 14.75 -6.02
N ALA A 7 -5.59 14.69 -6.41
CA ALA A 7 -4.47 14.84 -5.49
C ALA A 7 -3.78 16.17 -5.74
N LEU A 8 -3.55 16.91 -4.66
CA LEU A 8 -2.85 18.19 -4.64
C LEU A 8 -1.71 18.09 -3.65
N SER A 9 -0.52 18.51 -4.08
CA SER A 9 0.72 18.46 -3.30
C SER A 9 1.45 19.79 -3.40
N ASP A 10 1.50 20.51 -2.28
CA ASP A 10 2.25 21.76 -2.13
C ASP A 10 3.37 21.60 -1.08
N LEU A 11 4.34 20.76 -1.41
CA LEU A 11 5.46 20.44 -0.52
C LEU A 11 6.50 21.57 -0.45
N ALA A 12 6.71 22.26 -1.57
CA ALA A 12 7.81 23.21 -1.72
C ALA A 12 7.39 24.68 -1.53
N GLN A 13 6.08 24.98 -1.46
CA GLN A 13 5.55 26.31 -1.14
C GLN A 13 6.16 27.45 -1.95
N GLY A 14 6.49 27.20 -3.22
CA GLY A 14 7.09 28.20 -4.11
C GLY A 14 8.56 28.51 -3.84
N GLN A 15 9.28 27.69 -3.05
CA GLN A 15 10.72 27.83 -2.90
C GLN A 15 11.47 27.47 -4.19
N VAL A 16 12.61 28.10 -4.41
CA VAL A 16 13.50 27.77 -5.53
C VAL A 16 14.41 26.62 -5.09
N VAL A 17 14.25 25.46 -5.71
CA VAL A 17 15.08 24.27 -5.46
C VAL A 17 15.90 24.01 -6.72
N GLY A 18 17.23 24.01 -6.61
CA GLY A 18 18.12 23.79 -7.76
C GLY A 18 18.00 24.83 -8.88
N GLY A 19 17.60 26.07 -8.57
CA GLY A 19 17.43 27.14 -9.55
C GLY A 19 16.11 27.12 -10.32
N GLN A 20 15.20 26.18 -10.03
CA GLN A 20 13.87 26.13 -10.62
C GLN A 20 12.80 26.56 -9.61
N LEU A 21 11.85 27.37 -10.07
CA LEU A 21 10.67 27.73 -9.29
C LEU A 21 9.80 26.49 -9.12
N THR A 22 9.51 26.13 -7.88
CA THR A 22 8.61 25.01 -7.59
C THR A 22 7.14 25.44 -7.69
N LYS A 23 6.29 24.51 -8.12
CA LYS A 23 4.85 24.69 -8.23
C LYS A 23 4.10 23.55 -7.55
N VAL A 24 2.84 23.81 -7.23
CA VAL A 24 1.92 22.80 -6.73
C VAL A 24 1.78 21.69 -7.76
N GLY A 25 2.06 20.47 -7.32
CA GLY A 25 1.79 19.27 -8.10
C GLY A 25 0.31 18.91 -7.98
N GLN A 26 -0.35 18.66 -9.11
CA GLN A 26 -1.74 18.22 -9.15
C GLN A 26 -1.92 17.07 -10.12
N THR A 27 -2.82 16.13 -9.78
CA THR A 27 -3.19 15.03 -10.68
C THR A 27 -4.61 14.54 -10.39
N VAL A 28 -5.17 13.83 -11.36
CA VAL A 28 -6.40 13.06 -11.18
C VAL A 28 -6.04 11.59 -11.34
N ALA A 29 -6.57 10.77 -10.44
CA ALA A 29 -6.36 9.33 -10.44
C ALA A 29 -7.66 8.56 -10.26
N THR A 30 -7.68 7.35 -10.80
CA THR A 30 -8.82 6.43 -10.74
C THR A 30 -8.42 5.16 -10.00
N ASP A 31 -9.33 4.64 -9.19
CA ASP A 31 -9.21 3.34 -8.55
C ASP A 31 -10.25 2.39 -9.10
N VAL A 32 -9.87 1.12 -9.24
CA VAL A 32 -10.77 0.01 -9.59
C VAL A 32 -10.61 -1.07 -8.52
N SER A 33 -11.72 -1.45 -7.88
CA SER A 33 -11.74 -2.47 -6.84
C SER A 33 -12.78 -3.54 -7.12
N MET A 34 -12.48 -4.76 -6.69
CA MET A 34 -13.40 -5.88 -6.65
C MET A 34 -13.34 -6.49 -5.26
N PHE A 35 -14.50 -6.83 -4.72
CA PHE A 35 -14.63 -7.50 -3.43
C PHE A 35 -15.58 -8.67 -3.58
N TYR A 36 -15.18 -9.81 -3.05
CA TYR A 36 -15.96 -11.03 -3.03
C TYR A 36 -16.16 -11.44 -1.57
N GLN A 37 -17.41 -11.71 -1.22
CA GLN A 37 -17.80 -12.23 0.08
C GLN A 37 -18.59 -13.50 -0.16
N GLY A 38 -18.07 -14.62 0.32
CA GLY A 38 -18.75 -15.90 0.26
C GLY A 38 -19.88 -15.99 1.28
N ASP A 39 -20.76 -16.96 1.06
CA ASP A 39 -21.79 -17.30 2.03
C ASP A 39 -21.15 -17.89 3.30
N GLU A 40 -21.83 -17.69 4.43
CA GLU A 40 -21.45 -18.35 5.66
C GLU A 40 -21.79 -19.83 5.59
N PHE A 41 -20.85 -20.68 5.99
CA PHE A 41 -21.05 -22.12 6.05
C PHE A 41 -20.89 -22.63 7.48
N SER A 42 -21.70 -23.62 7.83
CA SER A 42 -21.67 -24.24 9.15
C SER A 42 -20.44 -25.11 9.34
N MET A 43 -19.87 -25.04 10.54
CA MET A 43 -18.76 -25.85 11.04
C MET A 43 -19.20 -26.67 12.25
N PRO A 44 -18.35 -27.60 12.74
CA PRO A 44 -18.60 -28.30 14.00
C PRO A 44 -18.91 -27.35 15.16
N ASP A 45 -19.63 -27.85 16.15
CA ASP A 45 -19.98 -27.13 17.38
C ASP A 45 -20.78 -25.83 17.19
N GLY A 46 -21.50 -25.70 16.06
CA GLY A 46 -22.33 -24.52 15.77
C GLY A 46 -21.55 -23.29 15.31
N GLN A 47 -20.27 -23.47 15.01
CA GLN A 47 -19.39 -22.42 14.50
C GLN A 47 -19.72 -22.11 13.03
N ARG A 48 -19.29 -20.94 12.54
CA ARG A 48 -19.48 -20.54 11.13
C ARG A 48 -18.18 -20.02 10.52
N GLY A 49 -17.96 -20.35 9.26
CA GLY A 49 -16.88 -19.78 8.45
C GLY A 49 -17.39 -18.95 7.30
N GLN A 50 -16.57 -18.00 6.87
CA GLN A 50 -16.81 -17.24 5.66
C GLN A 50 -15.49 -16.85 5.02
N TRP A 51 -15.37 -17.11 3.72
CA TRP A 51 -14.25 -16.65 2.91
C TRP A 51 -14.54 -15.28 2.33
N VAL A 52 -13.52 -14.41 2.35
CA VAL A 52 -13.55 -13.11 1.70
C VAL A 52 -12.32 -12.95 0.82
N GLY A 53 -12.47 -12.19 -0.26
CA GLY A 53 -11.40 -11.90 -1.20
C GLY A 53 -11.54 -10.49 -1.75
N GLY A 54 -10.42 -9.86 -2.08
CA GLY A 54 -10.42 -8.51 -2.62
C GLY A 54 -9.26 -8.29 -3.58
N LEU A 55 -9.50 -7.49 -4.60
CA LEU A 55 -8.48 -6.98 -5.51
C LEU A 55 -8.71 -5.48 -5.72
N THR A 56 -7.65 -4.69 -5.70
CA THR A 56 -7.72 -3.24 -5.94
C THR A 56 -6.51 -2.79 -6.74
N LEU A 57 -6.77 -2.04 -7.80
CA LEU A 57 -5.81 -1.21 -8.50
C LEU A 57 -6.12 0.24 -8.13
N SER A 58 -5.14 0.93 -7.56
CA SER A 58 -5.31 2.26 -7.00
C SER A 58 -4.34 3.26 -7.60
N ASN A 59 -4.73 4.53 -7.59
CA ASN A 59 -3.97 5.68 -8.07
C ASN A 59 -3.54 5.56 -9.54
N ILE A 60 -4.37 5.03 -10.43
CA ILE A 60 -4.07 5.02 -11.87
C ILE A 60 -4.32 6.44 -12.41
N GLY A 61 -3.26 7.15 -12.79
CA GLY A 61 -3.40 8.55 -13.21
C GLY A 61 -2.16 9.17 -13.85
N ALA A 62 -2.28 10.44 -14.21
CA ALA A 62 -1.19 11.18 -14.85
C ALA A 62 -0.03 11.43 -13.89
N LYS A 63 1.18 11.49 -14.43
CA LYS A 63 2.39 11.89 -13.71
C LYS A 63 2.27 13.31 -13.16
N ILE A 64 2.91 13.57 -12.03
CA ILE A 64 2.94 14.87 -11.37
C ILE A 64 4.25 15.60 -11.70
N ARG A 65 4.22 16.93 -11.81
CA ARG A 65 5.42 17.77 -12.02
C ARG A 65 5.43 18.90 -11.01
N TYR A 66 6.56 19.08 -10.33
CA TYR A 66 6.76 20.12 -9.32
C TYR A 66 7.52 21.35 -9.82
N SER A 67 7.93 21.39 -11.08
CA SER A 67 8.49 22.58 -11.73
C SER A 67 8.09 22.61 -13.21
N GLU A 68 8.33 23.73 -13.90
CA GLU A 68 7.99 23.86 -15.33
C GLU A 68 8.92 23.06 -16.25
N SER A 69 10.20 22.99 -15.90
CA SER A 69 11.26 22.30 -16.65
C SER A 69 11.71 20.98 -15.99
N GLY A 70 11.07 20.56 -14.91
CA GLY A 70 11.40 19.32 -14.21
C GLY A 70 10.78 18.08 -14.84
N ALA A 71 11.39 16.93 -14.53
CA ALA A 71 10.86 15.62 -14.90
C ALA A 71 9.50 15.37 -14.24
N ALA A 72 8.70 14.51 -14.88
CA ALA A 72 7.40 14.10 -14.36
C ALA A 72 7.55 12.82 -13.55
N ASP A 73 7.04 12.83 -12.32
CA ASP A 73 7.11 11.70 -11.41
C ASP A 73 5.84 10.86 -11.49
N PHE A 74 5.98 9.54 -11.41
CA PHE A 74 4.84 8.65 -11.29
C PHE A 74 4.17 8.85 -9.94
N ILE A 75 2.84 8.92 -9.95
CA ILE A 75 2.06 8.78 -8.72
C ILE A 75 2.10 7.32 -8.25
N PRO A 76 1.91 7.05 -6.94
CA PRO A 76 2.06 5.70 -6.38
C PRO A 76 0.90 4.78 -6.80
N THR A 77 0.92 4.39 -8.07
CA THR A 77 0.00 3.41 -8.66
C THR A 77 0.28 2.08 -7.99
N ASN A 78 -0.75 1.43 -7.47
CA ASN A 78 -0.55 0.31 -6.56
C ASN A 78 -1.62 -0.75 -6.75
N MET A 79 -1.19 -2.01 -6.80
CA MET A 79 -2.07 -3.18 -6.81
C MET A 79 -2.04 -3.86 -5.45
N ARG A 80 -3.22 -4.12 -4.90
CA ARG A 80 -3.39 -4.95 -3.70
C ARG A 80 -4.37 -6.07 -3.99
N GLY A 81 -3.96 -7.30 -3.71
CA GLY A 81 -4.82 -8.48 -3.71
C GLY A 81 -4.77 -9.15 -2.35
N GLY A 82 -5.89 -9.61 -1.82
CA GLY A 82 -5.93 -10.25 -0.52
C GLY A 82 -7.08 -11.22 -0.35
N ALA A 83 -6.94 -12.09 0.63
CA ALA A 83 -7.94 -13.06 1.04
C ALA A 83 -8.06 -13.05 2.56
N GLY A 84 -9.21 -13.47 3.03
CA GLY A 84 -9.51 -13.54 4.45
C GLY A 84 -10.46 -14.67 4.78
N PHE A 85 -10.42 -15.05 6.05
CA PHE A 85 -11.28 -16.06 6.60
C PHE A 85 -11.87 -15.54 7.92
N ASN A 86 -13.18 -15.36 7.93
CA ASN A 86 -13.93 -15.00 9.12
C ASN A 86 -14.41 -16.29 9.79
N TRP A 87 -14.03 -16.47 11.04
CA TRP A 87 -14.41 -17.58 11.89
C TRP A 87 -15.25 -17.07 13.06
N THR A 88 -16.53 -17.37 13.01
CA THR A 88 -17.46 -17.07 14.10
C THR A 88 -17.54 -18.29 15.02
N LEU A 89 -16.98 -18.15 16.23
CA LEU A 89 -16.91 -19.22 17.22
C LEU A 89 -18.24 -19.39 17.93
N ASP A 90 -18.88 -18.29 18.31
CA ASP A 90 -20.20 -18.26 18.93
C ASP A 90 -20.88 -16.91 18.68
N LYS A 91 -21.95 -16.60 19.42
CA LYS A 91 -22.71 -15.34 19.31
C LYS A 91 -21.94 -14.08 19.69
N TYR A 92 -20.82 -14.20 20.40
CA TYR A 92 -20.01 -13.09 20.91
C TYR A 92 -18.60 -13.07 20.33
N ASN A 93 -18.03 -14.22 20.00
CA ASN A 93 -16.63 -14.38 19.64
C ASN A 93 -16.47 -14.56 18.13
N ARG A 94 -15.71 -13.66 17.49
CA ARG A 94 -15.34 -13.77 16.07
C ARG A 94 -13.85 -13.55 15.92
N VAL A 95 -13.19 -14.43 15.18
CA VAL A 95 -11.78 -14.32 14.79
C VAL A 95 -11.71 -14.21 13.28
N SER A 96 -10.95 -13.27 12.75
CA SER A 96 -10.72 -13.11 11.33
C SER A 96 -9.23 -13.18 11.02
N PHE A 97 -8.86 -14.01 10.06
CA PHE A 97 -7.51 -14.08 9.52
C PHE A 97 -7.48 -13.39 8.17
N LEU A 98 -6.46 -12.58 7.92
CA LEU A 98 -6.33 -11.77 6.73
C LEU A 98 -4.92 -11.90 6.18
N THR A 99 -4.80 -12.02 4.86
CA THR A 99 -3.52 -11.98 4.16
C THR A 99 -3.67 -11.16 2.90
N ASP A 100 -2.74 -10.26 2.64
CA ASP A 100 -2.71 -9.49 1.41
C ASP A 100 -1.30 -9.31 0.85
N VAL A 101 -1.24 -9.21 -0.46
CA VAL A 101 -0.05 -8.93 -1.24
C VAL A 101 -0.25 -7.60 -1.94
N ASN A 102 0.73 -6.72 -1.77
CA ASN A 102 0.72 -5.37 -2.30
C ASN A 102 1.94 -5.15 -3.20
N LYS A 103 1.77 -4.46 -4.34
CA LYS A 103 2.86 -4.15 -5.26
C LYS A 103 2.66 -2.78 -5.89
N LEU A 104 3.73 -1.99 -5.88
CA LEU A 104 3.78 -0.74 -6.65
C LEU A 104 3.91 -1.05 -8.14
N LEU A 105 3.06 -0.40 -8.92
CA LEU A 105 2.93 -0.51 -10.37
C LEU A 105 3.62 0.66 -11.08
N VAL A 106 4.80 1.02 -10.59
CA VAL A 106 5.67 2.03 -11.19
C VAL A 106 6.91 1.34 -11.77
N PRO A 107 7.52 1.90 -12.84
CA PRO A 107 8.77 1.35 -13.37
C PRO A 107 9.85 1.25 -12.31
N THR A 108 10.57 0.13 -12.33
CA THR A 108 11.83 -0.02 -11.59
C THR A 108 12.89 0.84 -12.26
N GLN A 109 13.70 1.56 -11.47
CA GLN A 109 14.78 2.37 -12.02
C GLN A 109 15.83 1.46 -12.68
N PRO A 110 16.29 1.76 -13.92
CA PRO A 110 17.37 1.02 -14.54
C PRO A 110 18.71 1.30 -13.86
N THR A 111 19.64 0.35 -13.98
CA THR A 111 21.04 0.57 -13.62
C THR A 111 21.72 1.28 -14.79
N ARG A 112 22.25 2.48 -14.55
CA ARG A 112 22.94 3.30 -15.56
C ARG A 112 24.45 3.29 -15.34
N ASP A 113 25.24 3.39 -16.41
CA ASP A 113 26.69 3.55 -16.32
C ASP A 113 27.09 4.97 -15.96
N LEU A 114 26.87 5.36 -14.70
CA LEU A 114 27.23 6.70 -14.25
C LEU A 114 28.76 6.94 -14.21
N LEU A 115 29.55 5.86 -14.26
CA LEU A 115 31.01 5.90 -14.11
C LEU A 115 31.75 5.75 -15.44
N ASP A 116 31.05 5.53 -16.55
CA ASP A 116 31.67 5.33 -17.87
C ASP A 116 32.70 4.20 -17.81
N ALA A 117 32.27 3.05 -17.25
CA ALA A 117 33.15 1.94 -16.93
C ALA A 117 33.74 1.28 -18.18
N ASP A 118 33.07 1.41 -19.32
CA ASP A 118 33.54 0.94 -20.63
C ASP A 118 34.28 2.02 -21.45
N ASN A 119 34.33 3.28 -20.95
CA ASN A 119 34.95 4.45 -21.60
C ASN A 119 34.37 4.78 -22.99
N ASP A 120 33.08 4.52 -23.21
CA ASP A 120 32.39 4.91 -24.45
C ASP A 120 31.97 6.40 -24.46
N GLY A 121 32.01 7.06 -23.30
CA GLY A 121 31.66 8.46 -23.11
C GLY A 121 30.16 8.73 -22.85
N ASP A 122 29.30 7.71 -22.82
CA ASP A 122 27.88 7.81 -22.51
C ASP A 122 27.58 7.42 -21.04
N ARG A 123 27.68 8.43 -20.16
CA ARG A 123 27.35 8.29 -18.73
C ARG A 123 25.86 8.10 -18.42
N SER A 124 25.04 7.87 -19.43
CA SER A 124 23.60 7.65 -19.30
C SER A 124 23.13 6.31 -19.86
N GLU A 125 24.06 5.49 -20.37
CA GLU A 125 23.80 4.16 -20.91
C GLU A 125 23.11 3.26 -19.86
N ILE A 126 22.09 2.51 -20.29
CA ILE A 126 21.39 1.56 -19.44
C ILE A 126 22.09 0.21 -19.53
N ILE A 127 22.78 -0.18 -18.45
CA ILE A 127 23.49 -1.45 -18.35
C ILE A 127 22.51 -2.60 -18.02
N ALA A 128 21.49 -2.32 -17.22
CA ALA A 128 20.50 -3.32 -16.81
C ALA A 128 19.11 -2.72 -16.54
N GLY A 129 18.07 -3.44 -16.93
CA GLY A 129 16.68 -2.98 -16.86
C GLY A 129 16.23 -2.24 -18.13
N LYS A 130 15.13 -1.51 -18.03
CA LYS A 130 14.56 -0.71 -19.13
C LYS A 130 14.38 0.74 -18.71
N ASP A 131 14.34 1.64 -19.70
CA ASP A 131 14.10 3.07 -19.47
C ASP A 131 12.85 3.29 -18.63
N ASP A 132 12.97 4.12 -17.60
CA ASP A 132 11.92 4.48 -16.66
C ASP A 132 11.13 5.72 -17.12
N ASN A 133 11.61 6.43 -18.14
CA ASN A 133 10.93 7.58 -18.73
C ASN A 133 9.81 7.20 -19.72
N VAL A 134 8.85 6.40 -19.24
CA VAL A 134 7.73 5.89 -20.05
C VAL A 134 6.39 6.50 -19.63
N GLY A 135 5.34 6.38 -20.45
CA GLY A 135 3.99 6.81 -20.07
C GLY A 135 3.42 5.99 -18.89
N THR A 136 2.40 6.49 -18.17
CA THR A 136 1.83 5.80 -16.98
C THR A 136 1.42 4.36 -17.28
N ILE A 137 0.65 4.13 -18.34
CA ILE A 137 0.15 2.79 -18.69
C ILE A 137 1.30 1.85 -19.06
N GLN A 138 2.27 2.34 -19.83
CA GLN A 138 3.47 1.57 -20.16
C GLN A 138 4.26 1.24 -18.90
N GLY A 139 4.36 2.18 -17.96
CA GLY A 139 5.05 1.96 -16.69
C GLY A 139 4.37 0.91 -15.80
N ILE A 140 3.04 0.87 -15.80
CA ILE A 140 2.27 -0.19 -15.15
C ILE A 140 2.63 -1.55 -15.76
N ILE A 141 2.59 -1.67 -17.08
CA ILE A 141 2.90 -2.94 -17.78
C ILE A 141 4.36 -3.34 -17.53
N GLN A 142 5.29 -2.41 -17.65
CA GLN A 142 6.72 -2.61 -17.42
C GLN A 142 7.02 -3.06 -15.98
N SER A 143 6.25 -2.60 -14.98
CA SER A 143 6.46 -3.01 -13.58
C SER A 143 6.28 -4.52 -13.33
N TRP A 144 5.58 -5.20 -14.23
CA TRP A 144 5.37 -6.65 -14.23
C TRP A 144 6.40 -7.43 -15.04
N ASP A 145 7.11 -6.76 -15.94
CA ASP A 145 8.07 -7.39 -16.84
C ASP A 145 9.37 -7.69 -16.06
N PRO A 146 9.75 -8.98 -15.92
CA PRO A 146 11.02 -9.33 -15.28
C PRO A 146 12.22 -8.75 -16.03
N SER A 147 12.16 -8.62 -17.35
CA SER A 147 13.28 -8.08 -18.16
C SER A 147 13.50 -6.58 -17.98
N ALA A 148 12.51 -5.88 -17.41
CA ALA A 148 12.62 -4.46 -17.11
C ALA A 148 13.40 -4.17 -15.82
N LYS A 149 13.85 -5.20 -15.10
CA LYS A 149 14.48 -5.08 -13.79
C LYS A 149 15.96 -5.41 -13.86
N PRO A 150 16.84 -4.63 -13.22
CA PRO A 150 18.27 -4.92 -13.14
C PRO A 150 18.60 -6.37 -12.73
N ASP A 151 17.98 -6.88 -11.67
CA ASP A 151 18.16 -8.24 -11.14
C ASP A 151 17.10 -9.25 -11.68
N GLY A 152 16.39 -8.88 -12.74
CA GLY A 152 15.43 -9.74 -13.43
C GLY A 152 14.24 -10.20 -12.56
N PHE A 153 13.88 -11.48 -12.68
CA PHE A 153 12.77 -12.08 -11.93
C PHE A 153 12.98 -12.06 -10.41
N ARG A 154 14.24 -12.15 -9.95
CA ARG A 154 14.56 -12.09 -8.52
C ARG A 154 14.15 -10.75 -7.94
N GLU A 155 14.36 -9.68 -8.68
CA GLU A 155 13.94 -8.34 -8.30
C GLU A 155 12.42 -8.19 -8.28
N LEU A 156 11.74 -8.76 -9.29
CA LEU A 156 10.28 -8.74 -9.34
C LEU A 156 9.66 -9.36 -8.10
N MET A 157 10.21 -10.47 -7.62
CA MET A 157 9.71 -11.12 -6.41
C MET A 157 9.94 -10.31 -5.14
N ARG A 158 11.02 -9.51 -5.08
CA ARG A 158 11.31 -8.62 -3.94
C ARG A 158 10.38 -7.41 -3.85
N GLU A 159 9.71 -7.04 -4.94
CA GLU A 159 8.79 -5.89 -4.98
C GLU A 159 7.40 -6.18 -4.40
N PHE A 160 7.09 -7.44 -4.10
CA PHE A 160 5.85 -7.79 -3.43
C PHE A 160 5.98 -7.55 -1.92
N MET A 161 5.14 -6.67 -1.40
CA MET A 161 4.91 -6.50 0.02
C MET A 161 3.87 -7.51 0.48
N VAL A 162 4.13 -8.23 1.57
CA VAL A 162 3.22 -9.23 2.13
C VAL A 162 2.74 -8.78 3.50
N ASN A 163 1.44 -8.85 3.72
CA ASN A 163 0.80 -8.47 4.97
C ASN A 163 -0.01 -9.64 5.49
N VAL A 164 0.08 -9.89 6.79
CA VAL A 164 -0.74 -10.87 7.49
C VAL A 164 -1.34 -10.20 8.72
N GLY A 165 -2.62 -10.45 8.97
CA GLY A 165 -3.37 -9.86 10.06
C GLY A 165 -4.30 -10.86 10.73
N THR A 166 -4.58 -10.62 12.00
CA THR A 166 -5.61 -11.30 12.75
C THR A 166 -6.41 -10.28 13.53
N GLU A 167 -7.73 -10.42 13.49
CA GLU A 167 -8.67 -9.60 14.23
C GLU A 167 -9.52 -10.52 15.12
N TYR A 168 -9.74 -10.11 16.36
CA TYR A 168 -10.66 -10.77 17.28
C TYR A 168 -11.67 -9.76 17.79
N TRP A 169 -12.95 -10.10 17.68
CA TRP A 169 -14.06 -9.34 18.23
C TRP A 169 -14.73 -10.11 19.38
N TYR A 170 -15.02 -9.38 20.44
CA TYR A 170 -15.88 -9.80 21.54
C TYR A 170 -17.14 -8.94 21.61
N ASN A 171 -18.29 -9.60 21.49
CA ASN A 171 -19.63 -9.02 21.54
C ASN A 171 -19.83 -7.83 20.57
N GLU A 172 -19.08 -7.81 19.47
CA GLU A 172 -19.05 -6.70 18.48
C GLU A 172 -18.70 -5.32 19.07
N GLN A 173 -18.23 -5.29 20.33
CA GLN A 173 -17.92 -4.07 21.08
C GLN A 173 -16.41 -3.91 21.26
N PHE A 174 -15.69 -5.00 21.54
CA PHE A 174 -14.25 -4.95 21.78
C PHE A 174 -13.52 -5.66 20.66
N ALA A 175 -12.53 -5.01 20.08
CA ALA A 175 -11.66 -5.57 19.07
C ALA A 175 -10.21 -5.59 19.54
N VAL A 176 -9.52 -6.69 19.30
CA VAL A 176 -8.06 -6.79 19.38
C VAL A 176 -7.55 -7.15 18.00
N ARG A 177 -6.51 -6.46 17.55
CA ARG A 177 -5.90 -6.65 16.24
C ARG A 177 -4.41 -6.84 16.38
N ALA A 178 -3.88 -7.76 15.60
CA ALA A 178 -2.45 -7.94 15.43
C ALA A 178 -2.14 -8.10 13.94
N GLY A 179 -0.98 -7.65 13.52
CA GLY A 179 -0.54 -7.81 12.14
C GLY A 179 0.96 -7.74 11.99
N TYR A 180 1.41 -8.18 10.83
CA TYR A 180 2.80 -8.13 10.41
C TYR A 180 2.86 -7.75 8.94
N GLN A 181 3.72 -6.78 8.63
CA GLN A 181 4.02 -6.36 7.27
C GLN A 181 5.47 -6.69 6.96
N HIS A 182 5.68 -7.27 5.77
CA HIS A 182 6.99 -7.58 5.22
C HIS A 182 7.19 -6.92 3.87
N GLU A 183 8.31 -6.21 3.74
CA GLU A 183 8.84 -5.70 2.48
C GLU A 183 10.33 -6.05 2.40
N ASP A 184 10.83 -6.29 1.19
CA ASP A 184 12.23 -6.61 0.98
C ASP A 184 13.17 -5.43 1.34
N VAL A 185 14.37 -5.76 1.84
CA VAL A 185 15.37 -4.78 2.27
C VAL A 185 15.79 -3.87 1.11
N THR A 186 15.82 -4.40 -0.11
CA THR A 186 16.26 -3.67 -1.31
C THR A 186 15.19 -2.76 -1.92
N LYS A 187 13.92 -2.86 -1.47
CA LYS A 187 12.79 -2.13 -2.06
C LYS A 187 12.16 -1.07 -1.15
N GLY A 188 12.40 -1.17 0.16
CA GLY A 188 11.93 -0.18 1.12
C GLY A 188 12.18 -0.57 2.57
N ASN A 189 12.46 -1.86 2.83
CA ASN A 189 12.76 -2.39 4.16
C ASN A 189 11.67 -2.08 5.22
N ARG A 190 10.41 -1.91 4.82
CA ARG A 190 9.31 -1.69 5.78
C ARG A 190 8.86 -3.02 6.36
N ARG A 191 9.40 -3.34 7.53
CA ARG A 191 9.07 -4.55 8.30
C ARG A 191 8.63 -4.15 9.69
N PHE A 192 7.39 -4.42 10.03
CA PHE A 192 6.86 -4.02 11.33
C PHE A 192 5.69 -4.90 11.76
N PHE A 193 5.56 -5.04 13.07
CA PHE A 193 4.38 -5.58 13.72
C PHE A 193 3.42 -4.46 14.04
N THR A 194 2.13 -4.74 13.94
CA THR A 194 1.08 -3.84 14.36
C THR A 194 0.27 -4.49 15.46
N MET A 195 -0.12 -3.70 16.45
CA MET A 195 -1.12 -4.08 17.44
C MET A 195 -2.16 -3.00 17.49
N GLY A 196 -3.41 -3.38 17.66
CA GLY A 196 -4.51 -2.45 17.77
C GLY A 196 -5.57 -2.93 18.74
N PHE A 197 -6.27 -1.97 19.29
CA PHE A 197 -7.41 -2.19 20.17
C PHE A 197 -8.54 -1.25 19.77
N GLY A 198 -9.75 -1.78 19.70
CA GLY A 198 -10.94 -1.04 19.31
C GLY A 198 -12.05 -1.20 20.34
N ILE A 199 -12.79 -0.13 20.58
CA ILE A 199 -14.03 -0.14 21.37
C ILE A 199 -15.14 0.46 20.52
N ARG A 200 -16.30 -0.19 20.48
CA ARG A 200 -17.53 0.33 19.91
C ARG A 200 -18.59 0.40 21.00
N TYR A 201 -19.16 1.59 21.17
CA TYR A 201 -20.24 1.85 22.11
C TYR A 201 -21.28 2.78 21.46
N ASN A 202 -22.50 2.27 21.29
CA ASN A 202 -23.59 2.95 20.59
C ASN A 202 -23.13 3.48 19.22
N LEU A 203 -23.19 4.80 19.04
CA LEU A 203 -22.84 5.52 17.82
C LEU A 203 -21.33 5.80 17.67
N ILE A 204 -20.49 5.52 18.68
CA ILE A 204 -19.06 5.86 18.65
C ILE A 204 -18.21 4.59 18.60
N GLY A 205 -17.33 4.51 17.61
CA GLY A 205 -16.22 3.56 17.56
C GLY A 205 -14.89 4.30 17.77
N LEU A 206 -14.04 3.81 18.66
CA LEU A 206 -12.68 4.31 18.88
C LEU A 206 -11.69 3.19 18.57
N ASP A 207 -10.72 3.46 17.72
CA ASP A 207 -9.65 2.52 17.40
C ASP A 207 -8.29 3.14 17.71
N PHE A 208 -7.44 2.35 18.37
CA PHE A 208 -6.07 2.68 18.71
C PHE A 208 -5.16 1.68 18.00
N ALA A 209 -4.07 2.17 17.40
CA ALA A 209 -3.07 1.32 16.77
C ALA A 209 -1.66 1.77 17.12
N TYR A 210 -0.78 0.80 17.33
CA TYR A 210 0.64 0.97 17.58
C TYR A 210 1.46 0.12 16.62
N LEU A 211 2.61 0.64 16.21
CA LEU A 211 3.50 0.00 15.25
C LEU A 211 4.88 -0.20 15.87
N PHE A 212 5.33 -1.45 15.86
CA PHE A 212 6.64 -1.88 16.35
C PHE A 212 7.52 -2.24 15.15
N PRO A 213 8.68 -1.62 14.95
CA PRO A 213 9.62 -2.02 13.90
C PRO A 213 10.12 -3.43 14.20
N ALA A 214 10.22 -4.28 13.16
CA ALA A 214 10.65 -5.67 13.33
C ALA A 214 12.19 -5.80 13.43
N ASP A 215 12.94 -4.77 13.05
CA ASP A 215 14.40 -4.74 13.06
C ASP A 215 14.90 -3.31 13.41
N GLN A 216 16.04 -3.21 14.07
CA GLN A 216 16.72 -1.97 14.45
C GLN A 216 17.21 -1.15 13.24
N THR A 217 17.33 -1.82 12.07
CA THR A 217 17.70 -1.17 10.81
C THR A 217 16.53 -0.45 10.13
N VAL A 218 15.28 -0.81 10.51
CA VAL A 218 14.09 -0.12 10.04
C VAL A 218 13.96 1.13 10.89
N ARG A 219 14.10 2.30 10.26
CA ARG A 219 13.78 3.60 10.86
C ARG A 219 12.57 4.15 10.12
N SER A 220 11.39 3.88 10.65
CA SER A 220 10.14 4.46 10.18
C SER A 220 9.83 5.74 10.98
N PRO A 221 9.52 6.87 10.31
CA PRO A 221 9.07 8.10 10.97
C PRO A 221 7.79 7.94 11.81
N LEU A 222 7.13 6.79 11.70
CA LEU A 222 5.91 6.43 12.40
C LEU A 222 6.17 5.47 13.58
N GLU A 223 7.43 5.19 13.89
CA GLU A 223 7.81 4.42 15.08
C GLU A 223 7.38 5.12 16.36
N ASN A 224 6.91 4.31 17.31
CA ASN A 224 6.46 4.78 18.61
C ASN A 224 5.34 5.84 18.56
N THR A 225 4.57 5.85 17.47
CA THR A 225 3.39 6.70 17.34
C THR A 225 2.12 5.89 17.63
N ILE A 226 1.24 6.46 18.45
CA ILE A 226 -0.12 5.95 18.65
C ILE A 226 -1.02 6.62 17.61
N ARG A 227 -1.71 5.79 16.82
CA ARG A 227 -2.75 6.28 15.92
C ARG A 227 -4.10 6.15 16.59
N PHE A 228 -4.88 7.21 16.49
CA PHE A 228 -6.24 7.30 17.01
C PHE A 228 -7.20 7.55 15.86
N SER A 229 -8.26 6.75 15.79
CA SER A 229 -9.34 6.91 14.85
C SER A 229 -10.68 6.88 15.60
N ALA A 230 -11.59 7.78 15.22
CA ALA A 230 -12.94 7.82 15.73
C ALA A 230 -13.93 7.64 14.57
N LEU A 231 -14.92 6.77 14.77
CA LEU A 231 -16.00 6.50 13.84
C LEU A 231 -17.32 6.90 14.49
N VAL A 232 -18.18 7.57 13.73
CA VAL A 232 -19.52 7.93 14.17
C VAL A 232 -20.54 7.26 13.24
N ASP A 233 -21.35 6.37 13.80
CA ASP A 233 -22.45 5.71 13.09
C ASP A 233 -23.74 6.53 13.23
N LEU A 234 -24.05 7.29 12.18
CA LEU A 234 -25.22 8.17 12.14
C LEU A 234 -26.55 7.40 12.02
N ASN A 235 -26.53 6.13 11.61
CA ASN A 235 -27.77 5.35 11.47
C ASN A 235 -28.43 5.08 12.83
N GLN A 236 -27.65 5.08 13.91
CA GLN A 236 -28.17 4.91 15.27
C GLN A 236 -28.79 6.17 15.84
N ILE A 237 -28.52 7.34 15.24
CA ILE A 237 -29.11 8.62 15.65
C ILE A 237 -30.52 8.79 15.04
N MET A 238 -30.79 8.13 13.92
CA MET A 238 -32.08 8.22 13.20
C MET A 238 -33.09 7.12 13.56
N LYS A 239 -32.87 6.40 14.67
CA LYS A 239 -33.84 5.46 15.27
C LYS A 239 -34.39 6.03 16.56
#